data_AF-A0A6V8HE58-F1
#
_entry.id   AF-A0A6V8HE58-F1
#
_cell.length_a   1.000
_cell.length_b   1.000
_cell.length_c   1.000
_cell.angle_alpha   90.00
_cell.angle_beta   90.00
_cell.angle_gamma   90.00
#
_symmetry.space_group_name_H-M   'P 1'
#
loop_
_entity.id
_entity.type
_entity.pdbx_description
1 polymer ?
#
loop_
_entity_poly.entity_id
_entity_poly.type
_entity_poly.pdbx_seq_one_letter_code
_entity_poly.pdbx_strand_id
1 'polypeptide(L)'
;MFALLVGTGTGIPNPPKYDVRLGDIVVSVPQDNHPGVVQYDFGKYEDDGFVLKGSLNKPPPILLSADGQLVEEEITDRSPLESILQHITNKLGISRPEIEDILFGQNFAHMSQEKDCRKCEEMGGEKVAREARYYPVVHRGLVLSGSGIVRNSIDRERLRRRYKAALCFETKAAGIMDEIPCLVIRGISDYADAHVQEGWHHYAAAVAAAYCKTILCKVDSQKHMILYVPCR
;
A
#
# COMPACT_ATOMS: atom_id res chain seq x y z
N MET A 1 -15.43 7.92 -17.14
CA MET A 1 -14.85 6.58 -16.92
C MET A 1 -13.81 6.70 -15.82
N PHE A 2 -13.71 5.72 -14.94
CA PHE A 2 -12.66 5.65 -13.91
C PHE A 2 -12.28 4.20 -13.64
N ALA A 3 -11.14 4.00 -12.98
CA ALA A 3 -10.71 2.69 -12.54
C ALA A 3 -10.44 2.61 -11.03
N LEU A 4 -10.57 1.39 -10.49
CA LEU A 4 -9.98 1.00 -9.21
C LEU A 4 -8.75 0.16 -9.51
N LEU A 5 -7.58 0.63 -9.08
CA LEU A 5 -6.32 -0.07 -9.25
C LEU A 5 -6.00 -0.82 -7.96
N VAL A 6 -6.33 -2.10 -7.92
CA VAL A 6 -6.31 -2.91 -6.70
C VAL A 6 -5.18 -3.93 -6.77
N GLY A 7 -4.45 -4.12 -5.69
CA GLY A 7 -3.50 -5.22 -5.58
C GLY A 7 -2.63 -5.11 -4.34
N THR A 8 -1.49 -5.79 -4.36
CA THR A 8 -0.49 -5.67 -3.29
C THR A 8 0.43 -4.48 -3.53
N GLY A 9 0.97 -3.93 -2.45
CA GLY A 9 1.98 -2.89 -2.45
C GLY A 9 2.99 -3.11 -1.33
N THR A 10 4.07 -2.36 -1.42
CA THR A 10 5.20 -2.45 -0.49
C THR A 10 5.15 -1.30 0.49
N GLY A 11 4.97 -1.57 1.78
CA GLY A 11 4.81 -0.56 2.81
C GLY A 11 6.05 0.29 3.03
N ILE A 12 5.85 1.55 3.42
CA ILE A 12 6.91 2.49 3.79
C ILE A 12 6.63 2.94 5.24
N PRO A 13 7.06 2.16 6.25
CA PRO A 13 6.84 2.53 7.64
C PRO A 13 7.67 3.75 8.04
N ASN A 14 7.05 4.68 8.77
CA ASN A 14 7.67 5.86 9.38
C ASN A 14 6.99 6.16 10.74
N PRO A 15 7.09 5.25 11.72
CA PRO A 15 6.48 5.42 13.03
C PRO A 15 7.08 6.62 13.80
N PRO A 16 6.32 7.24 14.71
CA PRO A 16 4.94 6.89 15.05
C PRO A 16 3.91 7.45 14.06
N LYS A 17 4.30 8.37 13.17
CA LYS A 17 3.36 9.12 12.32
C LYS A 17 2.67 8.27 11.26
N TYR A 18 3.43 7.41 10.58
CA TYR A 18 2.92 6.52 9.54
C TYR A 18 3.33 5.08 9.84
N ASP A 19 2.58 4.43 10.73
CA ASP A 19 2.80 3.04 11.12
C ASP A 19 2.01 2.09 10.20
N VAL A 20 2.43 2.06 8.93
CA VAL A 20 1.91 1.15 7.90
C VAL A 20 2.42 -0.26 8.17
N ARG A 21 1.50 -1.23 8.25
CA ARG A 21 1.82 -2.61 8.62
C ARG A 21 1.48 -3.65 7.57
N LEU A 22 2.05 -4.84 7.69
CA LEU A 22 1.65 -5.96 6.85
C LEU A 22 0.17 -6.30 7.08
N GLY A 23 -0.57 -6.50 5.99
CA GLY A 23 -2.01 -6.67 6.03
C GLY A 23 -2.81 -5.38 6.17
N ASP A 24 -2.19 -4.21 6.34
CA ASP A 24 -2.88 -2.93 6.26
C ASP A 24 -3.25 -2.57 4.81
N ILE A 25 -4.09 -1.55 4.65
CA ILE A 25 -4.55 -1.00 3.37
C ILE A 25 -3.94 0.38 3.20
N VAL A 26 -3.46 0.70 2.01
CA VAL A 26 -3.12 2.07 1.58
C VAL A 26 -4.04 2.49 0.44
N VAL A 27 -4.64 3.67 0.58
CA VAL A 27 -5.54 4.30 -0.40
C VAL A 27 -4.93 5.63 -0.85
N SER A 28 -4.83 5.84 -2.16
CA SER A 28 -4.17 7.02 -2.75
C SER A 28 -5.00 8.30 -2.66
N VAL A 29 -5.28 8.80 -1.46
CA VAL A 29 -6.08 10.02 -1.25
C VAL A 29 -5.19 11.27 -1.33
N PRO A 30 -5.54 12.29 -2.14
CA PRO A 30 -4.81 13.57 -2.17
C PRO A 30 -4.84 14.28 -0.80
N GLN A 31 -3.74 14.96 -0.45
CA GLN A 31 -3.63 15.82 0.73
C GLN A 31 -2.95 17.14 0.34
N ASP A 32 -2.91 18.13 1.24
CA ASP A 32 -2.44 19.49 0.96
C ASP A 32 -1.05 19.58 0.31
N ASN A 33 -0.21 18.55 0.49
CA ASN A 33 1.16 18.51 -0.02
C ASN A 33 1.40 17.48 -1.14
N HIS A 34 0.39 16.71 -1.58
CA HIS A 34 0.57 15.69 -2.61
C HIS A 34 -0.71 15.28 -3.36
N PRO A 35 -0.60 14.86 -4.64
CA PRO A 35 -1.75 14.46 -5.46
C PRO A 35 -2.33 13.06 -5.14
N GLY A 36 -1.76 12.33 -4.18
CA GLY A 36 -2.17 10.97 -3.81
C GLY A 36 -1.32 9.89 -4.50
N VAL A 37 -0.85 10.15 -5.72
CA VAL A 37 0.14 9.30 -6.41
C VAL A 37 1.25 10.15 -7.02
N VAL A 38 2.51 9.77 -6.79
CA VAL A 38 3.68 10.39 -7.44
C VAL A 38 4.47 9.34 -8.19
N GLN A 39 4.80 9.60 -9.46
CA GLN A 39 5.69 8.74 -10.23
C GLN A 39 7.16 9.01 -9.85
N TYR A 40 7.70 8.30 -8.86
CA TYR A 40 8.95 8.70 -8.21
C TYR A 40 10.21 8.58 -9.09
N ASP A 41 10.15 7.80 -10.17
CA ASP A 41 11.26 7.51 -11.08
C ASP A 41 11.17 8.25 -12.42
N PHE A 42 10.17 9.12 -12.62
CA PHE A 42 10.01 9.91 -13.84
C PHE A 42 10.43 11.36 -13.63
N GLY A 43 11.60 11.69 -14.17
CA GLY A 43 12.23 12.99 -13.97
C GLY A 43 13.55 13.10 -14.73
N LYS A 44 14.22 14.22 -14.53
CA LYS A 44 15.56 14.49 -15.08
C LYS A 44 16.53 14.82 -13.96
N TYR A 45 17.80 14.49 -14.18
CA TYR A 45 18.88 15.01 -13.33
C TYR A 45 19.21 16.42 -13.80
N GLU A 46 19.12 17.37 -12.88
CA GLU A 46 19.63 18.74 -13.01
C GLU A 46 20.85 18.91 -12.10
N ASP A 47 21.49 20.08 -12.14
CA ASP A 47 22.71 20.37 -11.38
C ASP A 47 22.54 20.15 -9.86
N ASP A 48 21.32 20.40 -9.34
CA ASP A 48 20.96 20.21 -7.93
C ASP A 48 20.31 18.85 -7.62
N GLY A 49 20.32 17.92 -8.58
CA GLY A 49 19.85 16.54 -8.42
C GLY A 49 18.60 16.17 -9.23
N PHE A 50 17.94 15.08 -8.85
CA PHE A 50 16.79 14.56 -9.60
C PHE A 50 15.53 15.40 -9.38
N VAL A 51 14.95 15.93 -10.45
CA VAL A 51 13.72 16.74 -10.47
C VAL A 51 12.61 15.98 -11.17
N LEU A 52 11.46 15.86 -10.50
CA LEU A 52 10.27 15.17 -11.03
C LEU A 52 9.72 15.94 -12.24
N LYS A 53 9.22 15.21 -13.25
CA LYS A 53 8.47 15.82 -14.35
C LYS A 53 6.99 15.50 -14.28
N GLY A 54 6.17 16.56 -14.33
CA GLY A 54 4.72 16.44 -14.41
C GLY A 54 4.05 16.04 -13.10
N SER A 55 2.73 15.89 -13.17
CA SER A 55 1.90 15.40 -12.09
C SER A 55 0.87 14.45 -12.69
N LEU A 56 0.66 13.30 -12.05
CA LEU A 56 -0.39 12.38 -12.46
C LEU A 56 -1.77 12.97 -12.17
N ASN A 57 -2.77 12.54 -12.93
CA ASN A 57 -4.18 12.82 -12.61
C ASN A 57 -4.52 12.42 -11.17
N LYS A 58 -5.42 13.18 -10.54
CA LYS A 58 -5.93 12.86 -9.20
C LYS A 58 -7.02 11.77 -9.28
N PRO A 59 -7.24 11.00 -8.20
CA PRO A 59 -8.37 10.09 -8.15
C PRO A 59 -9.70 10.81 -8.41
N PRO A 60 -10.65 10.16 -9.11
CA PRO A 60 -11.95 10.73 -9.41
C PRO A 60 -12.72 11.15 -8.14
N PRO A 61 -13.41 12.31 -8.14
CA PRO A 61 -14.19 12.78 -6.98
C PRO A 61 -15.21 11.76 -6.47
N ILE A 62 -15.86 11.00 -7.36
CA ILE A 62 -16.82 9.97 -6.97
C ILE A 62 -16.20 8.87 -6.10
N LEU A 63 -14.94 8.48 -6.37
CA LEU A 63 -14.23 7.49 -5.57
C LEU A 63 -13.74 8.08 -4.24
N LEU A 64 -13.35 9.36 -4.25
CA LEU A 64 -12.98 10.09 -3.02
C LEU A 64 -14.19 10.28 -2.10
N SER A 65 -15.37 10.58 -2.65
CA SER A 65 -16.62 10.66 -1.87
C SER A 65 -17.04 9.30 -1.31
N ALA A 66 -16.83 8.22 -2.06
CA ALA A 66 -17.06 6.86 -1.57
C ALA A 66 -16.13 6.52 -0.39
N ASP A 67 -14.83 6.81 -0.50
CA ASP A 67 -13.86 6.66 0.60
C ASP A 67 -14.23 7.53 1.81
N GLY A 68 -14.65 8.78 1.58
CA GLY A 68 -15.10 9.68 2.65
C GLY A 68 -16.27 9.13 3.46
N GLN A 69 -17.24 8.46 2.82
CA GLN A 69 -18.32 7.77 3.53
C GLN A 69 -17.79 6.59 4.37
N LEU A 70 -16.77 5.86 3.88
CA LEU A 70 -16.15 4.79 4.66
C LEU A 70 -15.41 5.32 5.88
N VAL A 71 -14.80 6.51 5.81
CA VAL A 71 -14.22 7.17 6.98
C VAL A 71 -15.28 7.41 8.07
N GLU A 72 -16.46 7.90 7.69
CA GLU A 72 -17.57 8.11 8.64
C GLU A 72 -18.06 6.79 9.25
N GLU A 73 -18.09 5.71 8.47
CA GLU A 73 -18.45 4.38 8.93
C GLU A 73 -17.38 3.76 9.84
N GLU A 74 -16.09 3.99 9.57
CA GLU A 74 -14.98 3.61 10.45
C GLU A 74 -15.09 4.33 11.81
N ILE A 75 -15.37 5.64 11.82
CA ILE A 75 -15.54 6.43 13.05
C ILE A 75 -16.76 5.97 13.86
N THR A 76 -17.82 5.54 13.17
CA THR A 76 -19.07 5.10 13.82
C THR A 76 -19.14 3.59 14.09
N ASP A 77 -18.03 2.87 13.90
CA ASP A 77 -17.93 1.40 14.09
C ASP A 77 -18.97 0.61 13.27
N ARG A 78 -19.23 1.07 12.04
CA ARG A 78 -20.16 0.48 11.07
C ARG A 78 -19.48 0.04 9.78
N SER A 79 -18.15 0.03 9.75
CA SER A 79 -17.40 -0.34 8.55
C SER A 79 -17.70 -1.79 8.15
N PRO A 80 -18.11 -2.05 6.89
CA PRO A 80 -18.37 -3.41 6.43
C PRO A 80 -17.09 -4.19 6.14
N LEU A 81 -15.91 -3.58 6.27
CA LEU A 81 -14.62 -4.14 5.88
C LEU A 81 -14.36 -5.51 6.52
N GLU A 82 -14.53 -5.65 7.83
CA GLU A 82 -14.23 -6.89 8.54
C GLU A 82 -15.12 -8.03 8.06
N SER A 83 -16.44 -7.81 7.97
CA SER A 83 -17.40 -8.81 7.48
C SER A 83 -17.12 -9.24 6.03
N ILE A 84 -16.75 -8.30 5.17
CA ILE A 84 -16.41 -8.58 3.77
C ILE A 84 -15.09 -9.34 3.69
N LEU A 85 -14.09 -8.93 4.46
CA LEU A 85 -12.81 -9.60 4.52
C LEU A 85 -12.98 -11.04 4.98
N GLN A 86 -13.72 -11.27 6.07
CA GLN A 86 -14.03 -12.59 6.60
C GLN A 86 -14.71 -13.48 5.55
N HIS A 87 -15.65 -12.93 4.79
CA HIS A 87 -16.30 -13.65 3.70
C HIS A 87 -15.30 -14.05 2.59
N ILE A 88 -14.43 -13.12 2.16
CA ILE A 88 -13.41 -13.38 1.13
C ILE A 88 -12.40 -14.42 1.62
N THR A 89 -11.87 -14.28 2.84
CA THR A 89 -10.89 -15.19 3.43
C THR A 89 -11.45 -16.60 3.58
N ASN A 90 -12.67 -16.73 4.10
CA ASN A 90 -13.33 -18.03 4.26
C ASN A 90 -13.59 -18.71 2.91
N LYS A 91 -14.04 -17.93 1.91
CA LYS A 91 -14.33 -18.47 0.57
C LYS A 91 -13.07 -18.94 -0.15
N LEU A 92 -11.94 -18.24 0.03
CA LEU A 92 -10.68 -18.54 -0.66
C LEU A 92 -9.74 -19.44 0.14
N GLY A 93 -10.08 -19.80 1.39
CA GLY A 93 -9.20 -20.55 2.28
C GLY A 93 -7.92 -19.77 2.64
N ILE A 94 -7.99 -18.44 2.64
CA ILE A 94 -6.87 -17.55 3.00
C ILE A 94 -7.03 -17.16 4.45
N SER A 95 -5.95 -17.18 5.24
CA SER A 95 -5.94 -16.65 6.61
C SER A 95 -4.91 -15.53 6.74
N ARG A 96 -5.06 -14.71 7.78
CA ARG A 96 -3.96 -13.85 8.23
C ARG A 96 -2.81 -14.78 8.66
N PRO A 97 -1.56 -14.54 8.21
CA PRO A 97 -0.42 -15.33 8.65
C PRO A 97 -0.29 -15.32 10.17
N GLU A 98 0.13 -16.47 10.73
CA GLU A 98 0.51 -16.60 12.14
C GLU A 98 1.87 -15.95 12.42
N ILE A 99 2.68 -15.74 11.38
CA ILE A 99 3.96 -15.03 11.45
C ILE A 99 3.69 -13.57 11.85
N GLU A 100 4.46 -13.07 12.81
CA GLU A 100 4.33 -11.70 13.27
C GLU A 100 4.68 -10.68 12.18
N ASP A 101 4.06 -9.51 12.26
CA ASP A 101 4.50 -8.36 11.48
C ASP A 101 5.81 -7.81 12.07
N ILE A 102 6.92 -8.15 11.42
CA ILE A 102 8.25 -7.73 11.84
C ILE A 102 8.78 -6.64 10.90
N LEU A 103 9.15 -5.51 11.50
CA LEU A 103 9.88 -4.42 10.86
C LEU A 103 11.28 -4.37 11.44
N PHE A 104 12.27 -4.65 10.59
CA PHE A 104 13.68 -4.55 10.95
C PHE A 104 14.17 -3.11 10.89
N GLY A 105 15.10 -2.78 11.78
CA GLY A 105 15.77 -1.48 11.87
C GLY A 105 16.52 -1.12 10.60
N GLN A 106 16.73 0.17 10.39
CA GLN A 106 17.25 0.73 9.14
C GLN A 106 18.65 0.21 8.76
N ASN A 107 19.46 -0.16 9.75
CA ASN A 107 20.85 -0.61 9.55
C ASN A 107 20.99 -2.13 9.42
N PHE A 108 19.88 -2.88 9.46
CA PHE A 108 19.96 -4.34 9.37
C PHE A 108 20.09 -4.78 7.91
N ALA A 109 21.31 -5.15 7.51
CA ALA A 109 21.58 -5.75 6.22
C ALA A 109 21.21 -7.24 6.26
N HIS A 110 20.35 -7.68 5.34
CA HIS A 110 20.05 -9.09 5.17
C HIS A 110 21.28 -9.82 4.62
N MET A 111 21.87 -10.71 5.41
CA MET A 111 23.16 -11.36 5.07
C MET A 111 23.00 -12.72 4.39
N SER A 112 21.79 -13.26 4.26
CA SER A 112 21.58 -14.55 3.58
C SER A 112 21.03 -14.35 2.16
N GLN A 113 21.37 -15.28 1.26
CA GLN A 113 20.71 -15.42 -0.05
C GLN A 113 19.41 -16.25 0.05
N GLU A 114 19.05 -16.70 1.24
CA GLU A 114 17.84 -17.50 1.50
C GLU A 114 16.63 -16.58 1.64
N LYS A 115 15.45 -17.02 1.18
CA LYS A 115 14.20 -16.24 1.31
C LYS A 115 13.60 -16.29 2.72
N ASP A 116 13.98 -17.29 3.52
CA ASP A 116 13.43 -17.51 4.86
C ASP A 116 14.19 -16.66 5.89
N CYS A 117 13.45 -15.81 6.60
CA CYS A 117 14.01 -14.80 7.49
C CYS A 117 14.10 -15.24 8.95
N ARG A 118 13.73 -16.49 9.26
CA ARG A 118 13.85 -17.05 10.62
C ARG A 118 15.27 -16.89 11.19
N LYS A 119 16.30 -17.09 10.36
CA LYS A 119 17.70 -16.88 10.76
C LYS A 119 18.04 -15.42 11.07
N CYS A 120 17.40 -14.46 10.40
CA CYS A 120 17.61 -13.03 10.68
C CYS A 120 17.04 -12.63 12.05
N GLU A 121 15.96 -13.27 12.47
CA GLU A 121 15.42 -13.12 13.82
C GLU A 121 16.32 -13.74 14.89
N GLU A 122 16.84 -14.94 14.64
CA GLU A 122 17.77 -15.63 15.54
C GLU A 122 19.09 -14.85 15.71
N MET A 123 19.52 -14.11 14.69
CA MET A 123 20.74 -13.28 14.71
C MET A 123 20.58 -11.94 15.44
N GLY A 124 19.42 -11.64 16.01
CA GLY A 124 19.25 -10.45 16.86
C GLY A 124 19.22 -9.13 16.10
N GLY A 125 18.69 -9.11 14.86
CA GLY A 125 18.43 -7.85 14.16
C GLY A 125 17.57 -6.91 14.99
N GLU A 126 17.95 -5.63 15.06
CA GLU A 126 17.18 -4.62 15.80
C GLU A 126 15.75 -4.55 15.24
N LYS A 127 14.76 -4.98 16.03
CA LYS A 127 13.34 -4.94 15.66
C LYS A 127 12.73 -3.62 16.14
N VAL A 128 11.90 -3.00 15.32
CA VAL A 128 11.12 -1.82 15.75
C VAL A 128 9.98 -2.30 16.65
N ALA A 129 10.02 -1.92 17.94
CA ALA A 129 8.98 -2.26 18.90
C ALA A 129 7.63 -1.63 18.51
N ARG A 130 6.59 -2.46 18.41
CA ARG A 130 5.23 -2.07 18.00
C ARG A 130 4.22 -2.92 18.78
N GLU A 131 3.11 -2.32 19.21
CA GLU A 131 2.00 -3.04 19.85
C GLU A 131 1.39 -4.07 18.88
N ALA A 132 0.89 -5.20 19.38
CA ALA A 132 0.26 -6.20 18.53
C ALA A 132 -1.01 -5.66 17.86
N ARG A 133 -1.17 -5.92 16.54
CA ARG A 133 -2.34 -5.52 15.75
C ARG A 133 -2.82 -6.71 14.91
N TYR A 134 -4.10 -7.06 15.06
CA TYR A 134 -4.69 -8.26 14.44
C TYR A 134 -5.77 -7.95 13.39
N TYR A 135 -6.10 -6.68 13.20
CA TYR A 135 -7.05 -6.20 12.20
C TYR A 135 -6.35 -5.23 11.24
N PRO A 136 -6.78 -5.17 9.96
CA PRO A 136 -6.21 -4.25 8.99
C PRO A 136 -6.61 -2.80 9.30
N VAL A 137 -5.67 -1.87 9.14
CA VAL A 137 -5.92 -0.42 9.20
C VAL A 137 -5.86 0.20 7.81
N VAL A 138 -6.75 1.18 7.56
CA VAL A 138 -6.80 1.93 6.31
C VAL A 138 -5.97 3.21 6.44
N HIS A 139 -4.87 3.30 5.69
CA HIS A 139 -4.01 4.46 5.59
C HIS A 139 -4.33 5.23 4.31
N ARG A 140 -4.61 6.52 4.44
CA ARG A 140 -4.97 7.41 3.32
C ARG A 140 -3.83 8.39 3.08
N GLY A 141 -3.27 8.41 1.88
CA GLY A 141 -2.18 9.34 1.58
C GLY A 141 -1.38 8.99 0.32
N LEU A 142 -0.09 9.34 0.34
CA LEU A 142 0.77 9.28 -0.83
C LEU A 142 1.22 7.84 -1.16
N VAL A 143 0.95 7.44 -2.40
CA VAL A 143 1.49 6.23 -3.03
C VAL A 143 2.60 6.62 -4.02
N LEU A 144 3.75 5.96 -3.92
CA LEU A 144 4.85 6.13 -4.87
C LEU A 144 4.73 5.07 -5.96
N SER A 145 4.46 5.51 -7.18
CA SER A 145 4.36 4.66 -8.36
C SER A 145 5.67 4.68 -9.14
N GLY A 146 6.14 3.53 -9.61
CA GLY A 146 7.34 3.48 -10.44
C GLY A 146 7.40 2.25 -11.33
N SER A 147 8.28 2.27 -12.32
CA SER A 147 8.52 1.14 -13.22
C SER A 147 9.29 0.00 -12.53
N GLY A 148 10.12 0.33 -11.55
CA GLY A 148 10.94 -0.62 -10.79
C GLY A 148 10.32 -1.08 -9.48
N ILE A 149 10.73 -2.26 -9.01
CA ILE A 149 10.40 -2.74 -7.66
C ILE A 149 11.50 -2.28 -6.71
N VAL A 150 11.16 -1.51 -5.68
CA VAL A 150 12.08 -1.19 -4.57
C VAL A 150 12.20 -2.44 -3.69
N ARG A 151 13.42 -2.97 -3.54
CA ARG A 151 13.66 -4.28 -2.88
C ARG A 151 14.64 -4.24 -1.71
N ASN A 152 15.20 -3.08 -1.40
CA ASN A 152 16.17 -2.96 -0.32
C ASN A 152 15.87 -1.73 0.56
N SER A 153 16.26 -1.85 1.83
CA SER A 153 15.98 -0.86 2.87
C SER A 153 16.67 0.48 2.60
N ILE A 154 17.81 0.49 1.91
CA ILE A 154 18.56 1.69 1.57
C ILE A 154 17.78 2.56 0.57
N ASP A 155 17.29 1.97 -0.52
CA ASP A 155 16.49 2.66 -1.53
C ASP A 155 15.14 3.10 -0.98
N ARG A 156 14.50 2.24 -0.16
CA ARG A 156 13.29 2.60 0.59
C ARG A 156 13.52 3.83 1.45
N GLU A 157 14.61 3.85 2.23
CA GLU A 157 14.92 4.94 3.13
C GLU A 157 15.26 6.23 2.37
N ARG A 158 16.01 6.14 1.28
CA ARG A 158 16.28 7.27 0.38
C ARG A 158 14.99 7.90 -0.13
N LEU A 159 14.05 7.08 -0.63
CA LEU A 159 12.78 7.56 -1.15
C LEU A 159 11.86 8.08 -0.04
N ARG A 160 11.80 7.40 1.12
CA ARG A 160 11.04 7.84 2.29
C ARG A 160 11.50 9.22 2.80
N ARG A 161 12.81 9.47 2.86
CA ARG A 161 13.37 10.79 3.26
C ARG A 161 12.95 11.89 2.30
N ARG A 162 12.94 11.58 0.99
CA ARG A 162 12.50 12.50 -0.06
C ARG A 162 10.99 12.74 -0.02
N TYR A 163 10.20 11.71 0.22
CA TYR A 163 8.74 11.74 0.25
C TYR A 163 8.23 11.37 1.65
N LYS A 164 8.33 12.31 2.59
CA LYS A 164 8.06 12.08 4.03
C LYS A 164 6.64 11.57 4.34
N ALA A 165 5.70 11.78 3.43
CA ALA A 165 4.29 11.36 3.56
C ALA A 165 3.98 10.06 2.78
N ALA A 166 4.97 9.45 2.10
CA ALA A 166 4.77 8.23 1.33
C ALA A 166 4.44 7.04 2.25
N LEU A 167 3.42 6.27 1.85
CA LEU A 167 2.88 5.15 2.61
C LEU A 167 3.22 3.80 2.00
N CYS A 168 3.27 3.71 0.67
CA CYS A 168 3.68 2.49 -0.03
C CYS A 168 4.26 2.76 -1.41
N PHE A 169 5.01 1.78 -1.92
CA PHE A 169 5.37 1.66 -3.34
C PHE A 169 4.38 0.75 -4.09
N GLU A 170 4.15 1.07 -5.35
CA GLU A 170 3.48 0.20 -6.32
C GLU A 170 4.04 0.44 -7.73
N THR A 171 3.65 -0.38 -8.72
CA THR A 171 4.30 -0.40 -10.04
C THR A 171 3.41 -0.22 -11.26
N LYS A 172 2.19 0.30 -11.10
CA LYS A 172 1.21 0.31 -12.19
C LYS A 172 0.52 1.65 -12.39
N ALA A 173 0.25 2.41 -11.33
CA ALA A 173 -0.57 3.61 -11.40
C ALA A 173 -0.04 4.64 -12.40
N ALA A 174 1.27 4.91 -12.39
CA ALA A 174 1.90 5.90 -13.26
C ALA A 174 1.70 5.62 -14.76
N GLY A 175 1.59 4.35 -15.17
CA GLY A 175 1.40 3.99 -16.58
C GLY A 175 -0.05 4.07 -17.06
N ILE A 176 -1.01 4.26 -16.16
CA ILE A 176 -2.45 4.23 -16.51
C ILE A 176 -3.23 5.46 -16.05
N MET A 177 -2.77 6.14 -15.01
CA MET A 177 -3.55 7.17 -14.30
C MET A 177 -3.80 8.42 -15.15
N ASP A 178 -2.88 8.76 -16.06
CA ASP A 178 -3.06 9.89 -16.98
C ASP A 178 -4.11 9.62 -18.07
N GLU A 179 -4.28 8.35 -18.46
CA GLU A 179 -5.27 7.92 -19.45
C GLU A 179 -6.63 7.59 -18.81
N ILE A 180 -6.61 6.95 -17.64
CA ILE A 180 -7.79 6.52 -16.89
C ILE A 180 -7.61 6.94 -15.43
N PRO A 181 -8.25 8.03 -14.98
CA PRO A 181 -8.21 8.45 -13.59
C PRO A 181 -8.64 7.31 -12.67
N CYS A 182 -7.82 6.99 -11.67
CA CYS A 182 -8.05 5.84 -10.81
C CYS A 182 -7.80 6.13 -9.33
N LEU A 183 -8.44 5.36 -8.46
CA LEU A 183 -8.08 5.28 -7.05
C LEU A 183 -7.23 4.01 -6.86
N VAL A 184 -6.05 4.17 -6.28
CA VAL A 184 -5.12 3.07 -6.01
C VAL A 184 -5.40 2.52 -4.62
N ILE A 185 -5.58 1.20 -4.52
CA ILE A 185 -5.84 0.47 -3.28
C ILE A 185 -4.79 -0.63 -3.17
N ARG A 186 -3.95 -0.57 -2.13
CA ARG A 186 -2.86 -1.51 -1.91
C ARG A 186 -2.98 -2.19 -0.57
N GLY A 187 -3.06 -3.51 -0.59
CA GLY A 187 -2.81 -4.31 0.60
C GLY A 187 -1.31 -4.47 0.78
N ILE A 188 -0.80 -4.28 2.00
CA ILE A 188 0.63 -4.26 2.24
C ILE A 188 1.17 -5.68 2.47
N SER A 189 2.06 -6.13 1.58
CA SER A 189 2.60 -7.50 1.58
C SER A 189 4.04 -7.63 2.07
N ASP A 190 4.79 -6.55 2.04
CA ASP A 190 6.21 -6.50 2.41
C ASP A 190 6.62 -5.04 2.68
N TYR A 191 7.87 -4.83 3.09
CA TYR A 191 8.42 -3.52 3.40
C TYR A 191 9.56 -3.07 2.49
N ALA A 192 9.83 -3.70 1.33
CA ALA A 192 11.03 -3.38 0.55
C ALA A 192 12.33 -3.51 1.37
N ASP A 193 12.37 -4.45 2.29
CA ASP A 193 13.64 -4.97 2.78
C ASP A 193 13.86 -6.35 2.20
N ALA A 194 15.06 -6.88 2.39
CA ALA A 194 15.41 -8.17 1.84
C ALA A 194 14.68 -9.34 2.53
N HIS A 195 13.79 -9.07 3.48
CA HIS A 195 13.00 -10.10 4.15
C HIS A 195 11.72 -10.39 3.37
N VAL A 196 11.67 -11.55 2.71
CA VAL A 196 10.47 -11.99 2.00
C VAL A 196 9.51 -12.64 2.99
N GLN A 197 8.34 -12.05 3.19
CA GLN A 197 7.29 -12.64 4.02
C GLN A 197 6.15 -13.18 3.14
N GLU A 198 6.43 -14.27 2.41
CA GLU A 198 5.52 -14.83 1.36
C GLU A 198 4.09 -15.08 1.87
N GLY A 199 3.92 -15.38 3.18
CA GLY A 199 2.60 -15.58 3.80
C GLY A 199 1.66 -14.38 3.69
N TRP A 200 2.19 -13.15 3.69
CA TRP A 200 1.36 -11.95 3.68
C TRP A 200 0.79 -11.60 2.31
N HIS A 201 1.37 -12.10 1.21
CA HIS A 201 0.96 -11.70 -0.14
C HIS A 201 -0.52 -12.02 -0.44
N HIS A 202 -0.97 -13.22 -0.10
CA HIS A 202 -2.37 -13.64 -0.30
C HIS A 202 -3.33 -12.88 0.61
N TYR A 203 -2.97 -12.71 1.88
CA TYR A 203 -3.80 -11.96 2.83
C TYR A 203 -3.90 -10.48 2.43
N ALA A 204 -2.79 -9.83 2.10
CA ALA A 204 -2.75 -8.46 1.61
C ALA A 204 -3.64 -8.26 0.37
N ALA A 205 -3.59 -9.20 -0.59
CA ALA A 205 -4.47 -9.15 -1.76
C ALA A 205 -5.97 -9.26 -1.36
N ALA A 206 -6.30 -10.16 -0.41
CA ALA A 206 -7.67 -10.30 0.10
C ALA A 206 -8.16 -9.03 0.82
N VAL A 207 -7.29 -8.40 1.62
CA VAL A 207 -7.59 -7.14 2.31
C VAL A 207 -7.83 -6.01 1.30
N ALA A 208 -6.98 -5.87 0.27
CA ALA A 208 -7.17 -4.88 -0.79
C ALA A 208 -8.48 -5.10 -1.55
N ALA A 209 -8.81 -6.36 -1.86
CA ALA A 209 -10.07 -6.72 -2.52
C ALA A 209 -11.30 -6.46 -1.64
N ALA A 210 -11.19 -6.71 -0.34
CA ALA A 210 -12.24 -6.40 0.63
C ALA A 210 -12.54 -4.89 0.64
N TYR A 211 -11.51 -4.06 0.71
CA TYR A 211 -11.65 -2.61 0.66
C TYR A 211 -12.13 -2.08 -0.71
N CYS A 212 -11.71 -2.72 -1.80
CA CYS A 212 -12.31 -2.42 -3.11
C CYS A 212 -13.82 -2.65 -3.08
N LYS A 213 -14.28 -3.76 -2.51
CA LYS A 213 -15.71 -4.06 -2.43
C LYS A 213 -16.47 -3.07 -1.53
N THR A 214 -15.87 -2.59 -0.43
CA THR A 214 -16.50 -1.54 0.40
C THR A 214 -16.72 -0.27 -0.40
N ILE A 215 -15.71 0.19 -1.16
CA ILE A 215 -15.81 1.35 -2.06
C ILE A 215 -16.92 1.15 -3.10
N LEU A 216 -16.93 -0.02 -3.76
CA LEU A 216 -17.93 -0.33 -4.80
C LEU A 216 -19.36 -0.27 -4.26
N CYS A 217 -19.61 -0.65 -3.02
CA CYS A 217 -20.92 -0.54 -2.38
C CYS A 217 -21.37 0.91 -2.12
N LYS A 218 -20.48 1.91 -2.24
CA LYS A 218 -20.79 3.34 -2.07
C LYS A 218 -20.89 4.11 -3.39
N VAL A 219 -20.50 3.49 -4.50
CA VAL A 219 -20.55 4.11 -5.83
C VAL A 219 -21.87 3.77 -6.50
N ASP A 220 -22.64 4.80 -6.87
CA ASP A 220 -23.91 4.60 -7.57
C ASP A 220 -23.70 4.01 -8.99
N SER A 221 -24.58 3.10 -9.37
CA SER A 221 -24.55 2.19 -10.53
C SER A 221 -24.64 2.85 -11.92
N GLN A 222 -24.79 4.18 -12.00
CA GLN A 222 -25.04 4.88 -13.27
C GLN A 222 -23.78 5.23 -14.10
N LYS A 223 -22.57 4.84 -13.68
CA LYS A 223 -21.32 5.19 -14.39
C LYS A 223 -20.50 3.97 -14.79
N HIS A 224 -19.98 3.99 -16.02
CA HIS A 224 -19.09 2.96 -16.55
C HIS A 224 -17.75 2.93 -15.78
N MET A 225 -17.43 1.77 -15.22
CA MET A 225 -16.30 1.52 -14.31
C MET A 225 -15.47 0.34 -14.81
N ILE A 226 -14.14 0.44 -14.68
CA ILE A 226 -13.21 -0.64 -14.98
C ILE A 226 -12.53 -1.06 -13.68
N LEU A 227 -12.62 -2.34 -13.32
CA LEU A 227 -11.83 -2.91 -12.23
C LEU A 227 -10.54 -3.50 -12.81
N TYR A 228 -9.38 -2.94 -12.45
CA TYR A 228 -8.09 -3.47 -12.89
C TYR A 228 -7.44 -4.26 -11.75
N VAL A 229 -7.43 -5.58 -11.90
CA VAL A 229 -6.72 -6.51 -11.02
C VAL A 229 -5.54 -7.08 -11.82
N PRO A 230 -4.29 -6.72 -11.51
CA PRO A 230 -3.14 -7.25 -12.22
C PRO A 230 -3.00 -8.75 -11.94
N CYS A 231 -3.06 -9.58 -12.99
CA CYS A 231 -2.66 -10.98 -12.91
C CYS A 231 -1.13 -11.05 -12.76
N ARG A 232 -0.62 -11.81 -11.79
CA ARG A 232 0.79 -12.24 -11.75
C ARG A 232 0.89 -13.65 -12.31
#